data_AF-A0A518GVU9-F1
#
_entry.id   AF-A0A518GVU9-F1
#
_cell.length_a   1.000
_cell.length_b   1.000
_cell.length_c   1.000
_cell.angle_alpha   90.00
_cell.angle_beta   90.00
_cell.angle_gamma   90.00
#
_symmetry.space_group_name_H-M   'P 1'
#
loop_
_entity.id
_entity.type
_entity.pdbx_description
1 polymer ?
#
loop_
_entity_poly.entity_id
_entity_poly.type
_entity_poly.pdbx_seq_one_letter_code
_entity_poly.pdbx_strand_id
1 'polypeptide(L)'
;MIGPVARPLGAAIAAIAALAAVARPASAQGEFERMMWLVPETANAIVLVRSADLFDTPIALKDGWKTDQDAAAGPMSHLNPEAEYTVFASKVDWVGGREADWELALVSLSAPVTPEQIADAEAGTVDSADAIPVVWSPRELFYVPFGPKLIGIYSPVDRPGVLRWATAAQKRTDVVVSDYLRQAQREFQADECQFLMAFDLAYLSSPQQIKPHVAQATSVDIKVDDLDAIAETLASVRGATIRIKADAELYGWMRIDFDRSTAPLERIAKPLLNEILQGLGADIANFRDWSILVEDKAITFRGPVTTRMARRIASIIALPTNAADGSPAVPAPSADSPTTEGIAVTVPATKRYLDDVQTLLDDLEDKDDTQRQIALWCDRYADKIDHLPILGVDPEVVDFGAKISITLRNLAASAKGVKLNIAARGTTEAAQGGTGFGVGAVGYGAYGGYYGYGYGMSIEGGTSKVAMNRITRQENIKAISQQSQVWAVMKTEEANLRRTLTQRYGVEF
;
A
#
# COMPACT_ATOMS: atom_id res chain seq x y z
N MET A 1 25.46 -85.42 33.83
CA MET A 1 24.32 -85.33 34.75
C MET A 1 23.94 -83.85 34.87
N ILE A 2 22.74 -83.50 34.38
CA ILE A 2 21.81 -82.43 34.82
C ILE A 2 22.39 -81.11 35.38
N GLY A 3 22.06 -80.00 34.70
CA GLY A 3 21.40 -78.83 35.34
C GLY A 3 22.18 -77.51 35.52
N PRO A 4 21.50 -76.33 35.56
CA PRO A 4 21.88 -75.10 34.83
C PRO A 4 21.92 -73.79 35.67
N VAL A 5 21.80 -72.62 34.97
CA VAL A 5 21.36 -71.25 35.41
C VAL A 5 22.53 -70.24 35.65
N ALA A 6 22.60 -68.99 35.15
CA ALA A 6 21.82 -68.13 34.26
C ALA A 6 22.71 -66.97 33.70
N ARG A 7 22.25 -66.33 32.61
CA ARG A 7 22.68 -65.01 32.10
C ARG A 7 21.46 -64.07 32.07
N PRO A 8 21.68 -62.74 32.15
CA PRO A 8 21.03 -61.81 31.21
C PRO A 8 22.06 -60.79 30.65
N LEU A 9 22.12 -60.49 29.34
CA LEU A 9 21.22 -59.68 28.49
C LEU A 9 21.15 -58.19 28.91
N GLY A 10 21.74 -57.31 28.08
CA GLY A 10 21.44 -55.88 28.11
C GLY A 10 22.61 -54.92 27.81
N ALA A 11 23.21 -54.97 26.61
CA ALA A 11 24.11 -53.90 26.14
C ALA A 11 24.14 -53.83 24.61
N ALA A 12 23.07 -53.33 24.01
CA ALA A 12 23.03 -53.00 22.57
C ALA A 12 21.94 -51.94 22.28
N ILE A 13 21.99 -50.79 22.96
CA ILE A 13 21.29 -49.56 22.56
C ILE A 13 22.21 -48.38 22.93
N ALA A 14 23.28 -48.18 22.16
CA ALA A 14 24.21 -47.05 22.34
C ALA A 14 24.76 -46.53 21.00
N ALA A 15 24.04 -46.74 19.91
CA ALA A 15 24.31 -46.16 18.60
C ALA A 15 22.98 -45.70 18.02
N ILE A 16 22.94 -44.49 17.42
CA ILE A 16 21.76 -43.74 16.93
C ILE A 16 21.10 -42.84 17.99
N ALA A 17 21.88 -41.96 18.65
CA ALA A 17 21.33 -40.81 19.39
C ALA A 17 22.13 -39.50 19.18
N ALA A 18 22.96 -39.43 18.13
CA ALA A 18 23.89 -38.31 17.95
C ALA A 18 23.86 -37.65 16.56
N LEU A 19 22.81 -37.85 15.75
CA LEU A 19 22.66 -37.16 14.46
C LEU A 19 21.21 -36.84 14.09
N ALA A 20 20.40 -36.48 15.09
CA ALA A 20 19.21 -35.67 14.85
C ALA A 20 19.56 -34.23 15.25
N ALA A 21 20.29 -33.54 14.37
CA ALA A 21 20.19 -32.09 14.33
C ALA A 21 18.72 -31.82 13.98
N VAL A 22 17.89 -31.65 15.02
CA VAL A 22 16.53 -31.16 14.87
C VAL A 22 16.70 -29.81 14.18
N ALA A 23 16.47 -29.77 12.87
CA ALA A 23 16.17 -28.54 12.18
C ALA A 23 14.99 -27.95 12.94
N ARG A 24 15.28 -26.99 13.82
CA ARG A 24 14.23 -26.22 14.47
C ARG A 24 13.41 -25.64 13.32
N PRO A 25 12.09 -25.88 13.24
CA PRO A 25 11.27 -25.10 12.33
C PRO A 25 11.61 -23.65 12.62
N ALA A 26 11.91 -22.87 11.58
CA ALA A 26 12.09 -21.44 11.74
C ALA A 26 10.81 -20.95 12.43
N SER A 27 10.91 -20.57 13.70
CA SER A 27 9.79 -19.93 14.38
C SER A 27 9.43 -18.68 13.58
N ALA A 28 8.18 -18.23 13.60
CA ALA A 28 7.75 -16.95 13.00
C ALA A 28 8.72 -15.78 13.33
N GLN A 29 9.36 -15.86 14.50
CA GLN A 29 10.43 -14.96 14.94
C GLN A 29 11.65 -14.89 14.01
N GLY A 30 12.09 -16.02 13.45
CA GLY A 30 13.24 -16.09 12.55
C GLY A 30 12.90 -15.67 11.12
N GLU A 31 11.65 -15.87 10.67
CA GLU A 31 11.26 -15.55 9.30
C GLU A 31 11.20 -14.03 9.06
N PHE A 32 10.51 -13.28 9.92
CA PHE A 32 10.51 -11.81 9.82
C PHE A 32 11.91 -11.21 9.97
N GLU A 33 12.74 -11.73 10.87
CA GLU A 33 14.12 -11.25 11.00
C GLU A 33 14.92 -11.49 9.72
N ARG A 34 14.78 -12.67 9.11
CA ARG A 34 15.40 -13.00 7.81
C ARG A 34 14.89 -12.10 6.68
N MET A 35 13.59 -11.83 6.61
CA MET A 35 13.03 -10.90 5.62
C MET A 35 13.57 -9.49 5.84
N MET A 36 13.70 -9.04 7.10
CA MET A 36 14.27 -7.72 7.42
C MET A 36 15.75 -7.57 7.04
N TRP A 37 16.52 -8.67 6.90
CA TRP A 37 17.87 -8.60 6.32
C TRP A 37 17.86 -8.16 4.86
N LEU A 38 16.76 -8.38 4.13
CA LEU A 38 16.64 -8.00 2.72
C LEU A 38 16.21 -6.54 2.54
N VAL A 39 15.70 -5.87 3.60
CA VAL A 39 15.25 -4.48 3.53
C VAL A 39 16.45 -3.54 3.39
N PRO A 40 16.45 -2.58 2.44
CA PRO A 40 17.51 -1.58 2.32
C PRO A 40 17.69 -0.73 3.59
N GLU A 41 18.93 -0.34 3.91
CA GLU A 41 19.24 0.55 5.04
C GLU A 41 18.53 1.90 4.96
N THR A 42 18.26 2.39 3.75
CA THR A 42 17.58 3.66 3.53
C THR A 42 16.07 3.62 3.77
N ALA A 43 15.51 2.48 4.19
CA ALA A 43 14.11 2.38 4.52
C ALA A 43 13.78 3.29 5.72
N ASN A 44 12.74 4.11 5.57
CA ASN A 44 12.19 4.91 6.68
C ASN A 44 10.73 4.55 6.99
N ALA A 45 10.19 3.54 6.30
CA ALA A 45 8.89 2.99 6.59
C ALA A 45 8.86 1.48 6.33
N ILE A 46 8.17 0.74 7.20
CA ILE A 46 7.91 -0.70 7.02
C ILE A 46 6.46 -1.03 7.34
N VAL A 47 5.98 -2.12 6.74
CA VAL A 47 4.72 -2.78 7.07
C VAL A 47 5.01 -4.26 7.24
N LEU A 48 4.50 -4.86 8.31
CA LEU A 48 4.64 -6.26 8.65
C LEU A 48 3.26 -6.87 8.74
N VAL A 49 3.05 -7.98 8.02
CA VAL A 49 1.76 -8.67 7.98
C VAL A 49 1.96 -10.15 8.20
N ARG A 50 1.18 -10.71 9.15
CA ARG A 50 0.98 -12.15 9.29
C ARG A 50 -0.14 -12.56 8.35
N SER A 51 0.20 -12.74 7.08
CA SER A 51 -0.77 -12.89 5.99
C SER A 51 -1.67 -14.11 6.19
N ALA A 52 -1.11 -15.27 6.54
CA ALA A 52 -1.90 -16.46 6.84
C ALA A 52 -2.85 -16.24 8.02
N ASP A 53 -2.35 -15.73 9.15
CA ASP A 53 -3.16 -15.47 10.34
C ASP A 53 -4.28 -14.47 10.06
N LEU A 54 -4.04 -13.46 9.22
CA LEU A 54 -5.04 -12.48 8.83
C LEU A 54 -6.20 -13.12 8.07
N PHE A 55 -5.90 -13.95 7.07
CA PHE A 55 -6.91 -14.62 6.26
C PHE A 55 -7.71 -15.67 7.03
N ASP A 56 -7.15 -16.19 8.13
CA ASP A 56 -7.81 -17.17 9.00
C ASP A 56 -8.64 -16.52 10.14
N THR A 57 -8.71 -15.18 10.20
CA THR A 57 -9.52 -14.48 11.22
C THR A 57 -11.03 -14.58 10.97
N PRO A 58 -11.87 -14.50 12.04
CA PRO A 58 -13.32 -14.59 11.89
C PRO A 58 -13.93 -13.56 10.91
N ILE A 59 -13.47 -12.30 10.92
CA ILE A 59 -13.94 -11.29 9.97
C ILE A 59 -13.50 -11.61 8.53
N ALA A 60 -12.27 -12.10 8.32
CA ALA A 60 -11.77 -12.45 7.00
C ALA A 60 -12.54 -13.62 6.38
N LEU A 61 -12.88 -14.63 7.19
CA LEU A 61 -13.69 -15.77 6.78
C LEU A 61 -15.14 -15.37 6.50
N LYS A 62 -15.72 -14.51 7.36
CA LYS A 62 -17.08 -14.00 7.19
C LYS A 62 -17.24 -13.18 5.91
N ASP A 63 -16.25 -12.35 5.61
CA ASP A 63 -16.28 -11.39 4.51
C ASP A 63 -15.52 -11.90 3.26
N GLY A 64 -15.12 -13.18 3.22
CA GLY A 64 -14.63 -13.84 2.00
C GLY A 64 -13.25 -13.39 1.50
N TRP A 65 -12.38 -12.83 2.35
CA TRP A 65 -11.14 -12.15 1.91
C TRP A 65 -10.14 -13.02 1.15
N LYS A 66 -10.22 -14.34 1.26
CA LYS A 66 -9.26 -15.29 0.66
C LYS A 66 -9.71 -15.89 -0.69
N THR A 67 -11.02 -16.07 -0.91
CA THR A 67 -11.51 -16.96 -1.98
C THR A 67 -12.56 -16.37 -2.91
N ASP A 68 -13.12 -15.19 -2.62
CA ASP A 68 -14.32 -14.70 -3.30
C ASP A 68 -14.06 -13.54 -4.27
N GLN A 69 -15.05 -13.22 -5.13
CA GLN A 69 -15.11 -11.95 -5.89
C GLN A 69 -14.98 -10.73 -4.95
N ASP A 70 -15.36 -10.87 -3.68
CA ASP A 70 -15.24 -9.87 -2.63
C ASP A 70 -13.83 -9.75 -2.02
N ALA A 71 -12.85 -10.58 -2.45
CA ALA A 71 -11.45 -10.40 -2.05
C ALA A 71 -10.94 -8.99 -2.41
N ALA A 72 -11.46 -8.41 -3.51
CA ALA A 72 -11.27 -7.01 -3.89
C ALA A 72 -11.68 -6.03 -2.78
N ALA A 73 -12.80 -6.31 -2.11
CA ALA A 73 -13.40 -5.54 -1.02
C ALA A 73 -12.74 -5.75 0.35
N GLY A 74 -11.80 -6.69 0.51
CA GLY A 74 -10.99 -6.83 1.73
C GLY A 74 -9.94 -5.72 1.90
N PRO A 75 -9.59 -5.31 3.14
CA PRO A 75 -8.67 -4.19 3.39
C PRO A 75 -7.24 -4.47 2.89
N MET A 76 -6.97 -5.74 2.62
CA MET A 76 -5.68 -6.28 2.21
C MET A 76 -5.78 -7.05 0.90
N SER A 77 -6.66 -6.63 -0.02
CA SER A 77 -6.89 -7.27 -1.33
C SER A 77 -5.65 -7.41 -2.23
N HIS A 78 -4.58 -6.67 -1.92
CA HIS A 78 -3.29 -6.69 -2.61
C HIS A 78 -2.28 -7.69 -1.99
N LEU A 79 -2.67 -8.39 -0.92
CA LEU A 79 -1.89 -9.47 -0.32
C LEU A 79 -2.12 -10.78 -1.05
N ASN A 80 -1.02 -11.49 -1.27
CA ASN A 80 -1.03 -12.84 -1.80
C ASN A 80 -1.72 -13.82 -0.81
N PRO A 81 -2.79 -14.53 -1.22
CA PRO A 81 -3.51 -15.46 -0.35
C PRO A 81 -2.73 -16.71 0.04
N GLU A 82 -1.66 -17.03 -0.69
CA GLU A 82 -0.73 -18.14 -0.40
C GLU A 82 0.45 -17.70 0.50
N ALA A 83 0.54 -16.41 0.86
CA ALA A 83 1.60 -15.89 1.72
C ALA A 83 1.38 -16.28 3.19
N GLU A 84 2.46 -16.73 3.83
CA GLU A 84 2.55 -16.89 5.29
C GLU A 84 2.81 -15.52 5.94
N TYR A 85 3.77 -14.77 5.39
CA TYR A 85 4.17 -13.46 5.89
C TYR A 85 4.47 -12.50 4.73
N THR A 86 4.15 -11.22 4.94
CA THR A 86 4.49 -10.16 3.99
C THR A 86 5.17 -9.02 4.74
N VAL A 87 6.27 -8.51 4.17
CA VAL A 87 6.96 -7.30 4.63
C VAL A 87 6.96 -6.28 3.51
N PHE A 88 6.39 -5.11 3.72
CA PHE A 88 6.61 -3.97 2.84
C PHE A 88 7.66 -3.05 3.46
N ALA A 89 8.45 -2.41 2.61
CA ALA A 89 9.39 -1.38 3.01
C ALA A 89 9.41 -0.29 1.95
N SER A 90 9.66 0.95 2.38
CA SER A 90 9.77 2.08 1.47
C SER A 90 10.75 3.12 2.01
N LYS A 91 11.26 3.93 1.09
CA LYS A 91 11.86 5.23 1.40
C LYS A 91 10.89 6.33 0.96
N VAL A 92 10.17 6.90 1.91
CA VAL A 92 9.20 7.98 1.69
C VAL A 92 9.89 9.34 1.82
N ASP A 93 9.72 10.22 0.84
CA ASP A 93 10.14 11.62 0.97
C ASP A 93 9.10 12.44 1.72
N TRP A 94 9.21 12.46 3.05
CA TRP A 94 8.29 13.20 3.92
C TRP A 94 8.29 14.73 3.72
N VAL A 95 9.32 15.28 3.06
CA VAL A 95 9.54 16.74 2.92
C VAL A 95 9.13 17.23 1.53
N GLY A 96 9.53 16.53 0.46
CA GLY A 96 9.41 16.99 -0.92
C GLY A 96 8.15 16.54 -1.68
N GLY A 97 7.29 15.69 -1.10
CA GLY A 97 6.04 15.31 -1.78
C GLY A 97 5.25 14.16 -1.15
N ARG A 98 5.85 13.43 -0.19
CA ARG A 98 5.34 12.20 0.43
C ARG A 98 5.15 11.05 -0.56
N GLU A 99 5.87 11.10 -1.67
CA GLU A 99 6.02 10.01 -2.62
C GLU A 99 7.13 9.07 -2.15
N ALA A 100 7.07 7.81 -2.58
CA ALA A 100 8.11 6.84 -2.30
C ALA A 100 9.20 6.94 -3.37
N ASP A 101 10.46 7.10 -2.96
CA ASP A 101 11.61 6.97 -3.86
C ASP A 101 11.70 5.54 -4.42
N TRP A 102 11.34 4.57 -3.58
CA TRP A 102 11.19 3.16 -3.92
C TRP A 102 10.26 2.46 -2.92
N GLU A 103 9.68 1.36 -3.37
CA GLU A 103 8.91 0.41 -2.59
C GLU A 103 9.43 -1.01 -2.81
N LEU A 104 9.38 -1.80 -1.75
CA LEU A 104 9.76 -3.21 -1.72
C LEU A 104 8.68 -4.00 -1.00
N ALA A 105 8.20 -5.08 -1.60
CA ALA A 105 7.45 -6.12 -0.90
C ALA A 105 8.30 -7.39 -0.84
N LEU A 106 8.36 -8.03 0.31
CA LEU A 106 8.96 -9.33 0.52
C LEU A 106 7.82 -10.27 0.91
N VAL A 107 7.68 -11.37 0.20
CA VAL A 107 6.55 -12.30 0.34
C VAL A 107 7.12 -13.69 0.64
N SER A 108 6.81 -14.20 1.83
CA SER A 108 7.08 -15.58 2.20
C SER A 108 5.87 -16.43 1.85
N LEU A 109 6.01 -17.34 0.90
CA LEU A 109 4.95 -18.19 0.39
C LEU A 109 4.87 -19.54 1.13
N SER A 110 3.67 -20.08 1.21
CA SER A 110 3.44 -21.44 1.73
C SER A 110 3.97 -22.54 0.79
N ALA A 111 3.97 -22.28 -0.53
CA ALA A 111 4.44 -23.19 -1.58
C ALA A 111 5.66 -22.62 -2.33
N PRO A 112 6.55 -23.48 -2.88
CA PRO A 112 7.67 -23.01 -3.67
C PRO A 112 7.25 -22.50 -5.04
N VAL A 113 7.94 -21.49 -5.55
CA VAL A 113 7.74 -20.89 -6.88
C VAL A 113 9.07 -20.66 -7.59
N THR A 114 9.07 -20.85 -8.90
CA THR A 114 10.23 -20.67 -9.78
C THR A 114 10.17 -19.34 -10.52
N PRO A 115 11.31 -18.76 -10.96
CA PRO A 115 11.32 -17.57 -11.80
C PRO A 115 10.43 -17.70 -13.04
N GLU A 116 10.40 -18.88 -13.66
CA GLU A 116 9.59 -19.16 -14.85
C GLU A 116 8.09 -19.07 -14.54
N GLN A 117 7.65 -19.64 -13.42
CA GLN A 117 6.25 -19.53 -12.98
C GLN A 117 5.85 -18.07 -12.70
N ILE A 118 6.74 -17.28 -12.10
CA ILE A 118 6.49 -15.84 -11.89
C ILE A 118 6.38 -15.12 -13.24
N ALA A 119 7.29 -15.40 -14.18
CA ALA A 119 7.24 -14.80 -15.51
C ALA A 119 5.95 -15.15 -16.25
N ASP A 120 5.50 -16.40 -16.18
CA ASP A 120 4.23 -16.82 -16.78
C ASP A 120 3.03 -16.11 -16.14
N ALA A 121 2.99 -16.02 -14.80
CA ALA A 121 1.92 -15.34 -14.07
C ALA A 121 1.87 -13.82 -14.34
N GLU A 122 3.03 -13.22 -14.59
CA GLU A 122 3.19 -11.78 -14.78
C GLU A 122 3.21 -11.32 -16.23
N ALA A 123 3.12 -12.23 -17.20
CA ALA A 123 3.47 -11.96 -18.60
C ALA A 123 4.88 -11.35 -18.74
N GLY A 124 5.77 -11.72 -17.82
CA GLY A 124 7.10 -11.17 -17.65
C GLY A 124 8.17 -11.91 -18.43
N THR A 125 9.40 -11.46 -18.26
CA THR A 125 10.59 -12.10 -18.81
C THR A 125 11.60 -12.38 -17.72
N VAL A 126 12.14 -13.61 -17.73
CA VAL A 126 13.26 -13.97 -16.86
C VAL A 126 14.52 -13.32 -17.41
N ASP A 127 15.19 -12.55 -16.56
CA ASP A 127 16.51 -11.96 -16.77
C ASP A 127 17.46 -12.49 -15.69
N SER A 128 18.77 -12.25 -15.87
CA SER A 128 19.77 -12.61 -14.88
C SER A 128 20.88 -11.56 -14.79
N ALA A 129 21.42 -11.39 -13.59
CA ALA A 129 22.69 -10.70 -13.37
C ALA A 129 23.48 -11.44 -12.30
N ASP A 130 24.76 -11.73 -12.56
CA ASP A 130 25.66 -12.43 -11.64
C ASP A 130 25.06 -13.71 -11.02
N ALA A 131 24.30 -14.48 -11.82
CA ALA A 131 23.58 -15.70 -11.45
C ALA A 131 22.36 -15.52 -10.51
N ILE A 132 21.92 -14.29 -10.25
CA ILE A 132 20.64 -14.01 -9.58
C ILE A 132 19.54 -13.94 -10.64
N PRO A 133 18.56 -14.87 -10.64
CA PRO A 133 17.41 -14.74 -11.51
C PRO A 133 16.56 -13.55 -11.04
N VAL A 134 16.12 -12.72 -11.99
CA VAL A 134 15.13 -11.67 -11.74
C VAL A 134 14.06 -11.76 -12.82
N VAL A 135 12.82 -11.45 -12.49
CA VAL A 135 11.73 -11.40 -13.47
C VAL A 135 11.28 -9.97 -13.62
N TRP A 136 11.32 -9.46 -14.84
CA TRP A 136 10.72 -8.18 -15.18
C TRP A 136 9.27 -8.40 -15.60
N SER A 137 8.35 -7.62 -15.04
CA SER A 137 6.93 -7.61 -15.42
C SER A 137 6.61 -6.36 -16.26
N PRO A 138 5.72 -6.47 -17.26
CA PRO A 138 5.19 -5.32 -18.00
C PRO A 138 4.50 -4.27 -17.12
N ARG A 139 4.14 -4.62 -15.88
CA ARG A 139 3.56 -3.71 -14.88
C ARG A 139 4.59 -2.84 -14.15
N GLU A 140 5.77 -2.70 -14.71
CA GLU A 140 6.87 -1.95 -14.12
C GLU A 140 7.30 -2.46 -12.72
N LEU A 141 7.37 -3.78 -12.57
CA LEU A 141 7.83 -4.44 -11.35
C LEU A 141 9.00 -5.39 -11.64
N PHE A 142 9.93 -5.48 -10.69
CA PHE A 142 10.94 -6.54 -10.66
C PHE A 142 10.67 -7.54 -9.54
N TYR A 143 10.67 -8.83 -9.88
CA TYR A 143 10.61 -9.92 -8.92
C TYR A 143 11.99 -10.56 -8.76
N VAL A 144 12.40 -10.77 -7.52
CA VAL A 144 13.70 -11.31 -7.15
C VAL A 144 13.51 -12.48 -6.17
N PRO A 145 13.68 -13.73 -6.62
CA PRO A 145 13.64 -14.88 -5.73
C PRO A 145 14.89 -14.95 -4.83
N PHE A 146 14.68 -14.96 -3.51
CA PHE A 146 15.73 -15.15 -2.49
C PHE A 146 15.74 -16.58 -1.91
N GLY A 147 14.95 -17.46 -2.52
CA GLY A 147 14.79 -18.86 -2.17
C GLY A 147 13.53 -19.40 -2.84
N PRO A 148 13.23 -20.70 -2.67
CA PRO A 148 12.06 -21.30 -3.32
C PRO A 148 10.74 -20.69 -2.82
N LYS A 149 10.69 -20.12 -1.62
CA LYS A 149 9.47 -19.60 -0.98
C LYS A 149 9.52 -18.11 -0.64
N LEU A 150 10.58 -17.40 -1.04
CA LEU A 150 10.75 -16.00 -0.65
C LEU A 150 11.02 -15.17 -1.90
N ILE A 151 10.11 -14.26 -2.20
CA ILE A 151 10.22 -13.34 -3.34
C ILE A 151 10.29 -11.91 -2.82
N GLY A 152 11.17 -11.11 -3.39
CA GLY A 152 11.10 -9.66 -3.33
C GLY A 152 10.48 -9.07 -4.58
N ILE A 153 9.62 -8.07 -4.44
CA ILE A 153 8.97 -7.30 -5.49
C ILE A 153 9.40 -5.86 -5.31
N TYR A 154 10.01 -5.25 -6.32
CA TYR A 154 10.62 -3.93 -6.22
C TYR A 154 10.04 -2.97 -7.26
N SER A 155 9.74 -1.73 -6.84
CA SER A 155 9.29 -0.62 -7.68
C SER A 155 9.96 0.69 -7.25
N PRO A 156 10.19 1.67 -8.14
CA PRO A 156 10.00 1.61 -9.60
C PRO A 156 11.07 0.75 -10.30
N VAL A 157 10.90 0.51 -11.61
CA VAL A 157 11.87 -0.21 -12.46
C VAL A 157 13.17 0.59 -12.61
N ASP A 158 14.09 0.41 -11.67
CA ASP A 158 15.50 0.75 -11.83
C ASP A 158 16.32 -0.54 -11.85
N ARG A 159 16.54 -1.13 -13.04
CA ARG A 159 17.29 -2.39 -13.17
C ARG A 159 18.66 -2.33 -12.45
N PRO A 160 19.53 -1.32 -12.69
CA PRO A 160 20.75 -1.16 -11.91
C PRO A 160 20.54 -1.10 -10.38
N GLY A 161 19.53 -0.38 -9.91
CA GLY A 161 19.17 -0.28 -8.50
C GLY A 161 18.76 -1.62 -7.89
N VAL A 162 17.83 -2.30 -8.55
CA VAL A 162 17.33 -3.62 -8.14
C VAL A 162 18.45 -4.64 -8.07
N LEU A 163 19.31 -4.70 -9.09
CA LEU A 163 20.42 -5.67 -9.12
C LEU A 163 21.46 -5.41 -8.03
N ARG A 164 21.79 -4.13 -7.78
CA ARG A 164 22.68 -3.76 -6.67
C ARG A 164 22.08 -4.16 -5.33
N TRP A 165 20.79 -3.87 -5.13
CA TRP A 165 20.07 -4.27 -3.92
C TRP A 165 20.05 -5.78 -3.75
N ALA A 166 19.61 -6.54 -4.75
CA ALA A 166 19.52 -8.00 -4.70
C ALA A 166 20.86 -8.66 -4.37
N THR A 167 21.94 -8.20 -5.02
CA THR A 167 23.30 -8.69 -4.78
C THR A 167 23.78 -8.40 -3.36
N ALA A 168 23.47 -7.23 -2.82
CA ALA A 168 23.83 -6.85 -1.46
C ALA A 168 22.99 -7.61 -0.42
N ALA A 169 21.68 -7.76 -0.67
CA ALA A 169 20.72 -8.41 0.21
C ALA A 169 21.04 -9.89 0.42
N GLN A 170 21.44 -10.62 -0.63
CA GLN A 170 21.81 -12.04 -0.53
C GLN A 170 23.00 -12.31 0.42
N LYS A 171 23.88 -11.33 0.60
CA LYS A 171 25.07 -11.46 1.45
C LYS A 171 24.81 -11.00 2.90
N ARG A 172 23.64 -10.43 3.17
CA ARG A 172 23.35 -9.80 4.46
C ARG A 172 22.85 -10.82 5.47
N THR A 173 23.33 -10.68 6.71
CA THR A 173 22.98 -11.55 7.84
C THR A 173 22.58 -10.78 9.09
N ASP A 174 22.32 -9.47 8.96
CA ASP A 174 21.84 -8.60 10.04
C ASP A 174 20.87 -7.56 9.47
N VAL A 175 19.97 -7.09 10.31
CA VAL A 175 19.04 -5.99 10.02
C VAL A 175 19.84 -4.69 9.99
N VAL A 176 19.65 -3.87 8.97
CA VAL A 176 20.38 -2.59 8.79
C VAL A 176 19.47 -1.37 8.70
N VAL A 177 18.18 -1.53 9.00
CA VAL A 177 17.27 -0.39 9.15
C VAL A 177 17.51 0.30 10.49
N SER A 178 16.91 1.48 10.67
CA SER A 178 17.03 2.25 11.90
C SER A 178 16.56 1.49 13.15
N ASP A 179 17.07 1.92 14.31
CA ASP A 179 16.71 1.31 15.60
C ASP A 179 15.21 1.37 15.88
N TYR A 180 14.52 2.41 15.41
CA TYR A 180 13.07 2.54 15.57
C TYR A 180 12.32 1.44 14.80
N LEU A 181 12.66 1.23 13.53
CA LEU A 181 12.04 0.19 12.71
C LEU A 181 12.41 -1.22 13.20
N ARG A 182 13.64 -1.42 13.68
CA ARG A 182 14.06 -2.68 14.34
C ARG A 182 13.26 -2.93 15.61
N GLN A 183 13.02 -1.90 16.42
CA GLN A 183 12.18 -2.00 17.63
C GLN A 183 10.74 -2.38 17.26
N ALA A 184 10.15 -1.71 16.26
CA ALA A 184 8.80 -2.00 15.80
C ALA A 184 8.63 -3.46 15.33
N GLN A 185 9.63 -4.01 14.63
CA GLN A 185 9.63 -5.42 14.25
C GLN A 185 9.66 -6.36 15.46
N ARG A 186 10.48 -6.07 16.49
CA ARG A 186 10.51 -6.89 17.71
C ARG A 186 9.19 -6.82 18.48
N GLU A 187 8.58 -5.64 18.55
CA GLU A 187 7.27 -5.46 19.19
C GLU A 187 6.18 -6.23 18.44
N PHE A 188 6.17 -6.18 17.11
CA PHE A 188 5.24 -6.94 16.29
C PHE A 188 5.34 -8.44 16.58
N GLN A 189 6.56 -8.97 16.67
CA GLN A 189 6.80 -10.39 16.97
C GLN A 189 6.27 -10.82 18.34
N ALA A 190 6.25 -9.91 19.33
CA ALA A 190 5.74 -10.17 20.66
C ALA A 190 4.23 -9.95 20.81
N ASP A 191 3.59 -9.32 19.82
CA ASP A 191 2.15 -9.00 19.79
C ASP A 191 1.37 -10.05 18.97
N GLU A 192 0.05 -10.12 19.15
CA GLU A 192 -0.89 -10.95 18.40
C GLU A 192 -1.55 -10.21 17.22
N CYS A 193 -1.22 -8.93 16.99
CA CYS A 193 -1.77 -8.16 15.87
C CYS A 193 -1.40 -8.75 14.50
N GLN A 194 -2.31 -8.76 13.55
CA GLN A 194 -2.05 -9.31 12.20
C GLN A 194 -1.28 -8.31 11.33
N PHE A 195 -1.32 -7.03 11.66
CA PHE A 195 -0.73 -5.95 10.89
C PHE A 195 -0.01 -4.93 11.78
N LEU A 196 1.18 -4.51 11.35
CA LEU A 196 1.89 -3.35 11.89
C LEU A 196 2.48 -2.53 10.75
N MET A 197 2.31 -1.22 10.82
CA MET A 197 3.01 -0.24 10.00
C MET A 197 3.84 0.66 10.91
N ALA A 198 5.07 0.98 10.52
CA ALA A 198 5.97 1.83 11.28
C ALA A 198 6.65 2.86 10.37
N PHE A 199 6.80 4.06 10.88
CA PHE A 199 7.50 5.16 10.25
C PHE A 199 8.62 5.67 11.16
N ASP A 200 9.83 5.76 10.61
CA ASP A 200 10.92 6.50 11.22
C ASP A 200 10.77 7.98 10.84
N LEU A 201 10.54 8.82 11.84
CA LEU A 201 10.28 10.25 11.70
C LEU A 201 11.36 11.09 12.40
N ALA A 202 12.44 10.45 12.87
CA ALA A 202 13.52 11.13 13.55
C ALA A 202 14.10 12.21 12.64
N TYR A 203 14.35 13.40 13.21
CA TYR A 203 14.94 14.55 12.53
C TYR A 203 14.12 15.13 11.37
N LEU A 204 12.83 14.77 11.24
CA LEU A 204 11.98 15.24 10.13
C LEU A 204 11.80 16.77 10.12
N SER A 205 11.75 17.41 11.28
CA SER A 205 11.49 18.85 11.39
C SER A 205 12.14 19.45 12.62
N SER A 206 12.52 20.72 12.51
CA SER A 206 13.04 21.50 13.63
C SER A 206 11.92 22.18 14.42
N PRO A 207 12.13 22.50 15.71
CA PRO A 207 11.17 23.28 16.50
C PRO A 207 10.79 24.61 15.81
N GLN A 208 11.74 25.26 15.15
CA GLN A 208 11.54 26.53 14.44
C GLN A 208 10.59 26.38 13.24
N GLN A 209 10.60 25.23 12.56
CA GLN A 209 9.66 24.94 11.48
C GLN A 209 8.26 24.59 12.02
N ILE A 210 8.17 23.91 13.16
CA ILE A 210 6.89 23.47 13.75
C ILE A 210 6.15 24.63 14.43
N LYS A 211 6.86 25.52 15.13
CA LYS A 211 6.27 26.58 15.96
C LYS A 211 5.23 27.45 15.21
N PRO A 212 5.46 27.91 13.96
CA PRO A 212 4.44 28.65 13.22
C PRO A 212 3.17 27.86 12.94
N HIS A 213 3.26 26.54 12.75
CA HIS A 213 2.10 25.67 12.55
C HIS A 213 1.31 25.49 13.84
N VAL A 214 2.00 25.27 14.97
CA VAL A 214 1.36 25.19 16.30
C VAL A 214 0.64 26.48 16.64
N ALA A 215 1.26 27.65 16.38
CA ALA A 215 0.63 28.95 16.63
C ALA A 215 -0.58 29.24 15.74
N GLN A 216 -0.76 28.48 14.65
CA GLN A 216 -1.90 28.58 13.74
C GLN A 216 -2.97 27.52 14.03
N ALA A 217 -2.74 26.61 14.98
CA ALA A 217 -3.72 25.62 15.38
C ALA A 217 -5.01 26.28 15.87
N THR A 218 -6.13 25.75 15.43
CA THR A 218 -7.47 26.28 15.74
C THR A 218 -8.30 25.36 16.60
N SER A 219 -7.90 24.09 16.71
CA SER A 219 -8.57 23.06 17.52
C SER A 219 -8.40 23.26 19.03
N VAL A 220 -7.41 24.06 19.44
CA VAL A 220 -7.04 24.32 20.84
C VAL A 220 -6.58 25.75 21.04
N ASP A 221 -6.89 26.31 22.21
CA ASP A 221 -6.33 27.60 22.65
C ASP A 221 -4.95 27.36 23.27
N ILE A 222 -3.91 27.66 22.51
CA ILE A 222 -2.50 27.49 22.91
C ILE A 222 -1.96 28.83 23.38
N LYS A 223 -1.46 28.87 24.62
CA LYS A 223 -0.83 30.08 25.15
C LYS A 223 0.50 30.33 24.46
N VAL A 224 0.82 31.60 24.24
CA VAL A 224 2.08 32.02 23.60
C VAL A 224 3.31 31.46 24.33
N ASP A 225 3.25 31.43 25.67
CA ASP A 225 4.35 30.92 26.52
C ASP A 225 4.57 29.40 26.40
N ASP A 226 3.55 28.65 25.95
CA ASP A 226 3.62 27.19 25.79
C ASP A 226 4.10 26.78 24.38
N LEU A 227 4.13 27.71 23.41
CA LEU A 227 4.42 27.41 22.00
C LEU A 227 5.79 26.77 21.79
N ASP A 228 6.83 27.25 22.48
CA ASP A 228 8.18 26.71 22.36
C ASP A 228 8.25 25.28 22.89
N ALA A 229 7.70 25.03 24.07
CA ALA A 229 7.68 23.69 24.67
C ALA A 229 6.91 22.69 23.79
N ILE A 230 5.75 23.07 23.26
CA ILE A 230 4.95 22.22 22.36
C ILE A 230 5.71 21.94 21.07
N ALA A 231 6.31 22.97 20.45
CA ALA A 231 7.07 22.82 19.21
C ALA A 231 8.31 21.95 19.41
N GLU A 232 9.02 22.08 20.54
CA GLU A 232 10.16 21.23 20.89
C GLU A 232 9.76 19.78 21.13
N THR A 233 8.64 19.52 21.82
CA THR A 233 8.12 18.17 22.01
C THR A 233 7.73 17.56 20.66
N LEU A 234 6.97 18.25 19.82
CA LEU A 234 6.57 17.74 18.49
C LEU A 234 7.77 17.49 17.57
N ALA A 235 8.79 18.37 17.60
CA ALA A 235 10.02 18.20 16.82
C ALA A 235 10.87 17.02 17.31
N SER A 236 10.64 16.55 18.54
CA SER A 236 11.33 15.38 19.10
C SER A 236 10.69 14.04 18.74
N VAL A 237 9.76 14.03 17.78
CA VAL A 237 9.16 12.77 17.29
C VAL A 237 10.26 11.84 16.78
N ARG A 238 10.22 10.58 17.25
CA ARG A 238 11.11 9.51 16.80
C ARG A 238 10.47 8.72 15.67
N GLY A 239 9.17 8.47 15.79
CA GLY A 239 8.44 7.67 14.84
C GLY A 239 7.00 7.46 15.25
N ALA A 240 6.27 6.78 14.38
CA ALA A 240 4.90 6.39 14.61
C ALA A 240 4.66 4.94 14.20
N THR A 241 3.78 4.24 14.92
CA THR A 241 3.32 2.90 14.57
C THR A 241 1.79 2.86 14.48
N ILE A 242 1.28 2.08 13.53
CA ILE A 242 -0.13 1.72 13.41
C ILE A 242 -0.23 0.21 13.47
N ARG A 243 -0.99 -0.33 14.41
CA ARG A 243 -1.27 -1.76 14.55
C ARG A 243 -2.73 -2.04 14.34
N ILE A 244 -3.05 -3.16 13.70
CA ILE A 244 -4.42 -3.63 13.54
C ILE A 244 -4.48 -5.10 13.99
N LYS A 245 -5.40 -5.39 14.91
CA LYS A 245 -5.81 -6.74 15.27
C LYS A 245 -7.13 -7.04 14.57
N ALA A 246 -7.19 -8.18 13.91
CA ALA A 246 -8.39 -8.69 13.26
C ALA A 246 -8.95 -9.85 14.09
N ASP A 247 -10.23 -9.76 14.42
CA ASP A 247 -11.01 -10.81 15.08
C ASP A 247 -12.41 -10.84 14.45
N ALA A 248 -13.49 -10.87 15.22
CA ALA A 248 -14.85 -10.62 14.71
C ALA A 248 -15.04 -9.19 14.18
N GLU A 249 -14.24 -8.24 14.68
CA GLU A 249 -14.15 -6.85 14.23
C GLU A 249 -12.68 -6.43 14.12
N LEU A 250 -12.40 -5.32 13.45
CA LEU A 250 -11.05 -4.75 13.41
C LEU A 250 -10.86 -3.73 14.55
N TYR A 251 -9.74 -3.85 15.24
CA TYR A 251 -9.35 -2.91 16.29
C TYR A 251 -7.94 -2.39 16.05
N GLY A 252 -7.74 -1.09 16.23
CA GLY A 252 -6.51 -0.41 15.85
C GLY A 252 -5.85 0.35 16.99
N TRP A 253 -4.53 0.49 16.89
CA TRP A 253 -3.70 1.34 17.74
C TRP A 253 -2.80 2.21 16.88
N MET A 254 -2.77 3.50 17.14
CA MET A 254 -1.79 4.42 16.56
C MET A 254 -0.96 5.01 17.69
N ARG A 255 0.35 4.77 17.68
CA ARG A 255 1.28 5.25 18.70
C ARG A 255 2.30 6.19 18.06
N ILE A 256 2.57 7.31 18.71
CA ILE A 256 3.59 8.27 18.33
C ILE A 256 4.59 8.35 19.48
N ASP A 257 5.87 8.12 19.20
CA ASP A 257 6.95 8.11 20.18
C ASP A 257 7.81 9.38 20.06
N PHE A 258 8.23 9.92 21.21
CA PHE A 258 9.01 11.16 21.31
C PHE A 258 10.31 10.92 22.10
N ASP A 259 11.35 11.68 21.80
CA ASP A 259 12.58 11.69 22.60
C ASP A 259 12.42 12.49 23.90
N ARG A 260 11.52 13.47 23.91
CA ARG A 260 11.23 14.34 25.05
C ARG A 260 9.91 14.00 25.73
N SER A 261 9.73 14.56 26.92
CA SER A 261 8.48 14.41 27.67
C SER A 261 7.29 15.02 26.90
N THR A 262 6.17 14.32 26.91
CA THR A 262 4.88 14.71 26.31
C THR A 262 4.03 15.56 27.25
N ALA A 263 4.51 15.86 28.46
CA ALA A 263 3.79 16.70 29.42
C ALA A 263 3.22 18.02 28.82
N PRO A 264 3.92 18.74 27.92
CA PRO A 264 3.35 19.92 27.25
C PRO A 264 2.12 19.64 26.38
N LEU A 265 1.94 18.39 25.93
CA LEU A 265 0.84 17.95 25.07
C LEU A 265 -0.34 17.37 25.85
N GLU A 266 -0.20 17.00 27.13
CA GLU A 266 -1.16 16.16 27.87
C GLU A 266 -2.63 16.63 27.75
N ARG A 267 -2.84 17.95 27.81
CA ARG A 267 -4.20 18.55 27.77
C ARG A 267 -4.71 18.84 26.37
N ILE A 268 -3.84 18.87 25.37
CA ILE A 268 -4.14 19.31 23.99
C ILE A 268 -3.88 18.22 22.94
N ALA A 269 -3.30 17.08 23.33
CA ALA A 269 -2.80 16.05 22.42
C ALA A 269 -3.86 15.58 21.43
N LYS A 270 -5.05 15.21 21.93
CA LYS A 270 -6.13 14.68 21.08
C LYS A 270 -6.60 15.67 20.01
N PRO A 271 -7.07 16.89 20.36
CA PRO A 271 -7.52 17.84 19.35
C PRO A 271 -6.38 18.33 18.43
N LEU A 272 -5.18 18.57 18.96
CA LEU A 272 -4.05 19.04 18.17
C LEU A 272 -3.56 17.98 17.17
N LEU A 273 -3.39 16.73 17.59
CA LEU A 273 -2.96 15.65 16.70
C LEU A 273 -4.05 15.32 15.67
N ASN A 274 -5.33 15.42 16.03
CA ASN A 274 -6.41 15.31 15.05
C ASN A 274 -6.32 16.42 13.99
N GLU A 275 -6.08 17.68 14.38
CA GLU A 275 -5.87 18.79 13.44
C GLU A 275 -4.64 18.56 12.55
N ILE A 276 -3.56 18.00 13.09
CA ILE A 276 -2.36 17.64 12.32
C ILE A 276 -2.69 16.55 11.28
N LEU A 277 -3.37 15.47 11.67
CA LEU A 277 -3.74 14.38 10.75
C LEU A 277 -4.68 14.86 9.64
N GLN A 278 -5.67 15.69 9.98
CA GLN A 278 -6.50 16.40 9.02
C GLN A 278 -5.68 17.30 8.11
N GLY A 279 -4.70 17.99 8.69
CA GLY A 279 -3.71 18.79 7.98
C GLY A 279 -2.94 18.00 6.91
N LEU A 280 -2.65 16.74 7.19
CA LEU A 280 -1.94 15.80 6.31
C LEU A 280 -2.86 15.08 5.31
N GLY A 281 -4.18 15.22 5.41
CA GLY A 281 -5.13 14.43 4.62
C GLY A 281 -5.25 12.97 5.10
N ALA A 282 -4.72 12.65 6.29
CA ALA A 282 -4.76 11.33 6.91
C ALA A 282 -5.83 11.26 8.01
N ASP A 283 -6.95 11.99 7.83
CA ASP A 283 -8.03 11.97 8.82
C ASP A 283 -8.63 10.56 8.93
N ILE A 284 -8.85 10.16 10.18
CA ILE A 284 -9.36 8.86 10.55
C ILE A 284 -10.85 9.06 10.87
N ALA A 285 -11.73 8.44 10.08
CA ALA A 285 -13.16 8.47 10.35
C ALA A 285 -13.43 7.99 11.79
N ASN A 286 -14.22 8.76 12.54
CA ASN A 286 -14.51 8.51 13.97
C ASN A 286 -13.29 8.55 14.91
N PHE A 287 -12.19 9.24 14.55
CA PHE A 287 -11.06 9.46 15.46
C PHE A 287 -11.46 10.12 16.79
N ARG A 288 -12.56 10.88 16.77
CA ARG A 288 -13.17 11.46 17.97
C ARG A 288 -13.57 10.39 19.00
N ASP A 289 -13.97 9.20 18.54
CA ASP A 289 -14.44 8.11 19.40
C ASP A 289 -13.28 7.25 19.92
N TRP A 290 -12.08 7.41 19.37
CA TRP A 290 -10.89 6.70 19.82
C TRP A 290 -10.46 7.20 21.21
N SER A 291 -10.08 6.27 22.08
CA SER A 291 -9.48 6.61 23.37
C SER A 291 -8.02 7.01 23.20
N ILE A 292 -7.56 7.96 24.01
CA ILE A 292 -6.18 8.44 24.02
C ILE A 292 -5.52 8.07 25.35
N LEU A 293 -4.28 7.62 25.27
CA LEU A 293 -3.37 7.44 26.39
C LEU A 293 -2.13 8.30 26.14
N VAL A 294 -1.84 9.22 27.07
CA VAL A 294 -0.62 10.03 27.05
C VAL A 294 0.32 9.47 28.13
N GLU A 295 1.48 9.03 27.70
CA GLU A 295 2.58 8.52 28.53
C GLU A 295 3.77 9.47 28.42
N ASP A 296 4.75 9.39 29.33
CA ASP A 296 5.87 10.34 29.38
C ASP A 296 6.52 10.61 28.02
N LYS A 297 6.74 9.57 27.21
CA LYS A 297 7.39 9.72 25.88
C LYS A 297 6.55 9.20 24.72
N ALA A 298 5.25 9.02 24.92
CA ALA A 298 4.39 8.52 23.85
C ALA A 298 2.95 8.94 23.97
N ILE A 299 2.27 8.99 22.82
CA ILE A 299 0.84 9.22 22.74
C ILE A 299 0.25 8.07 21.93
N THR A 300 -0.71 7.35 22.50
CA THR A 300 -1.38 6.22 21.86
C THR A 300 -2.87 6.48 21.71
N PHE A 301 -3.38 6.34 20.50
CA PHE A 301 -4.81 6.31 20.19
C PHE A 301 -5.23 4.87 19.94
N ARG A 302 -6.42 4.49 20.39
CA ARG A 302 -6.98 3.16 20.12
C ARG A 302 -8.49 3.19 19.95
N GLY A 303 -9.01 2.37 19.06
CA GLY A 303 -10.43 2.28 18.77
C GLY A 303 -10.77 1.30 17.66
N PRO A 304 -12.08 1.15 17.35
CA PRO A 304 -12.52 0.32 16.24
C PRO A 304 -12.04 0.87 14.91
N VAL A 305 -11.75 -0.04 13.98
CA VAL A 305 -11.30 0.26 12.63
C VAL A 305 -12.34 -0.27 11.64
N THR A 306 -12.71 0.51 10.63
CA THR A 306 -13.56 0.01 9.55
C THR A 306 -12.69 -0.67 8.48
N THR A 307 -13.27 -1.60 7.72
CA THR A 307 -12.58 -2.24 6.58
C THR A 307 -12.01 -1.22 5.60
N ARG A 308 -12.80 -0.18 5.28
CA ARG A 308 -12.34 0.94 4.44
C ARG A 308 -11.14 1.67 5.00
N MET A 309 -11.14 1.95 6.31
CA MET A 309 -9.99 2.61 6.94
C MET A 309 -8.76 1.71 6.94
N ALA A 310 -8.92 0.41 7.21
CA ALA A 310 -7.83 -0.54 7.10
C ALA A 310 -7.27 -0.61 5.67
N ARG A 311 -8.12 -0.54 4.63
CA ARG A 311 -7.69 -0.48 3.22
C ARG A 311 -6.88 0.77 2.89
N ARG A 312 -7.34 1.93 3.38
CA ARG A 312 -6.63 3.21 3.27
C ARG A 312 -5.27 3.18 3.97
N ILE A 313 -5.22 2.68 5.20
CA ILE A 313 -3.95 2.49 5.93
C ILE A 313 -3.03 1.58 5.12
N ALA A 314 -3.54 0.45 4.64
CA ALA A 314 -2.77 -0.48 3.84
C ALA A 314 -2.33 0.09 2.49
N SER A 315 -3.00 1.12 1.95
CA SER A 315 -2.61 1.75 0.68
C SER A 315 -1.49 2.79 0.81
N ILE A 316 -1.01 3.10 2.01
CA ILE A 316 0.08 4.07 2.18
C ILE A 316 1.40 3.51 1.63
N ILE A 317 1.62 2.21 1.77
CA ILE A 317 2.73 1.46 1.18
C ILE A 317 2.15 0.14 0.68
N ALA A 318 1.92 0.01 -0.62
CA ALA A 318 1.33 -1.20 -1.19
C ALA A 318 1.79 -1.44 -2.62
N LEU A 319 2.73 -2.37 -2.76
CA LEU A 319 2.92 -3.09 -4.02
C LEU A 319 1.93 -4.26 -4.09
N PRO A 320 1.33 -4.56 -5.25
CA PRO A 320 0.52 -5.76 -5.39
C PRO A 320 1.40 -7.01 -5.27
N THR A 321 1.00 -7.96 -4.42
CA THR A 321 1.75 -9.20 -4.19
C THR A 321 1.08 -10.45 -4.79
N ASN A 322 -0.13 -10.31 -5.31
CA ASN A 322 -1.00 -11.39 -5.84
C ASN A 322 -0.42 -12.08 -7.10
N ALA A 323 0.54 -11.42 -7.74
CA ALA A 323 1.36 -11.91 -8.85
C ALA A 323 1.99 -13.30 -8.67
N ALA A 324 2.27 -13.65 -7.41
CA ALA A 324 3.08 -14.80 -7.05
C ALA A 324 2.27 -16.06 -6.70
N ASP A 325 1.01 -16.14 -7.14
CA ASP A 325 0.20 -17.33 -6.95
C ASP A 325 0.75 -18.44 -7.84
N GLY A 326 1.27 -19.51 -7.23
CA GLY A 326 1.84 -20.66 -7.94
C GLY A 326 0.79 -21.51 -8.67
N SER A 327 -0.42 -20.98 -8.86
CA SER A 327 -1.49 -21.67 -9.57
C SER A 327 -1.10 -21.87 -11.02
N PRO A 328 -1.14 -23.12 -11.53
CA PRO A 328 -0.90 -23.36 -12.95
C PRO A 328 -1.89 -22.53 -13.76
N ALA A 329 -1.38 -21.84 -14.78
CA ALA A 329 -2.20 -21.18 -15.79
C ALA A 329 -3.34 -22.13 -16.18
N VAL A 330 -4.57 -21.61 -16.19
CA VAL A 330 -5.75 -22.33 -16.68
C VAL A 330 -5.36 -23.01 -18.00
N PRO A 331 -5.59 -24.33 -18.18
CA PRO A 331 -5.19 -25.03 -19.39
C PRO A 331 -5.72 -24.27 -20.60
N ALA A 332 -4.83 -23.97 -21.56
CA ALA A 332 -5.22 -23.34 -22.81
C ALA A 332 -6.42 -24.09 -23.42
N PRO A 333 -7.48 -23.39 -23.84
CA PRO A 333 -8.63 -24.04 -24.45
C PRO A 333 -8.19 -24.79 -25.72
N SER A 334 -8.77 -25.97 -25.91
CA SER A 334 -8.51 -26.87 -27.03
C SER A 334 -8.57 -26.15 -28.38
N ALA A 335 -7.69 -26.60 -29.29
CA ALA A 335 -7.32 -25.98 -30.56
C ALA A 335 -8.40 -25.94 -31.67
N ASP A 336 -9.61 -25.44 -31.38
CA ASP A 336 -10.67 -25.24 -32.37
C ASP A 336 -11.23 -23.80 -32.41
N SER A 337 -10.42 -22.81 -32.03
CA SER A 337 -10.73 -21.39 -32.28
C SER A 337 -9.59 -20.74 -33.08
N PRO A 338 -9.92 -19.96 -34.13
CA PRO A 338 -8.92 -19.47 -35.07
C PRO A 338 -7.94 -18.53 -34.36
N THR A 339 -6.66 -18.81 -34.57
CA THR A 339 -5.48 -18.12 -34.05
C THR A 339 -5.52 -16.61 -34.27
N THR A 340 -5.45 -15.87 -33.17
CA THR A 340 -4.63 -14.66 -33.08
C THR A 340 -3.61 -14.96 -31.99
N GLU A 341 -2.32 -14.94 -32.32
CA GLU A 341 -1.25 -15.01 -31.33
C GLU A 341 -1.42 -13.84 -30.35
N GLY A 342 -1.90 -14.16 -29.15
CA GLY A 342 -2.24 -13.21 -28.10
C GLY A 342 -2.86 -13.97 -26.93
N ILE A 343 -2.53 -13.56 -25.70
CA ILE A 343 -3.10 -14.13 -24.47
C ILE A 343 -4.64 -14.12 -24.59
N ALA A 344 -5.28 -15.27 -24.38
CA ALA A 344 -6.74 -15.36 -24.42
C ALA A 344 -7.37 -14.54 -23.30
N VAL A 345 -8.26 -13.61 -23.64
CA VAL A 345 -9.07 -12.87 -22.65
C VAL A 345 -9.96 -13.86 -21.90
N THR A 346 -10.00 -13.76 -20.57
CA THR A 346 -10.83 -14.61 -19.71
C THR A 346 -11.84 -13.75 -18.94
N VAL A 347 -13.10 -14.18 -18.95
CA VAL A 347 -14.19 -13.51 -18.21
C VAL A 347 -13.85 -13.31 -16.72
N PRO A 348 -13.28 -14.30 -15.99
CA PRO A 348 -12.96 -14.13 -14.57
C PRO A 348 -11.90 -13.06 -14.31
N ALA A 349 -10.82 -13.01 -15.12
CA ALA A 349 -9.78 -11.99 -14.95
C ALA A 349 -10.34 -10.59 -15.24
N THR A 350 -11.14 -10.45 -16.30
CA THR A 350 -11.81 -9.20 -16.64
C THR A 350 -12.73 -8.71 -15.53
N LYS A 351 -13.55 -9.60 -14.96
CA LYS A 351 -14.46 -9.25 -13.88
C LYS A 351 -13.69 -8.82 -12.62
N ARG A 352 -12.67 -9.59 -12.24
CA ARG A 352 -11.83 -9.26 -11.08
C ARG A 352 -11.17 -7.89 -11.21
N TYR A 353 -10.58 -7.58 -12.37
CA TYR A 353 -9.96 -6.26 -12.60
C TYR A 353 -10.99 -5.14 -12.44
N LEU A 354 -12.19 -5.30 -13.01
CA LEU A 354 -13.25 -4.30 -12.92
C LEU A 354 -13.72 -4.11 -11.46
N ASP A 355 -13.93 -5.19 -10.73
CA ASP A 355 -14.35 -5.19 -9.32
C ASP A 355 -13.28 -4.52 -8.42
N ASP A 356 -11.99 -4.76 -8.69
CA ASP A 356 -10.86 -4.11 -8.00
C ASP A 356 -10.87 -2.58 -8.23
N VAL A 357 -11.04 -2.13 -9.48
CA VAL A 357 -11.14 -0.69 -9.81
C VAL A 357 -12.36 -0.07 -9.12
N GLN A 358 -13.53 -0.71 -9.20
CA GLN A 358 -14.77 -0.22 -8.57
C GLN A 358 -14.61 -0.08 -7.06
N THR A 359 -14.02 -1.07 -6.40
CA THR A 359 -13.80 -1.02 -4.95
C THR A 359 -12.96 0.19 -4.55
N LEU A 360 -11.90 0.49 -5.30
CA LEU A 360 -11.06 1.68 -5.05
C LEU A 360 -11.86 2.97 -5.28
N LEU A 361 -12.73 3.02 -6.29
CA LEU A 361 -13.57 4.19 -6.55
C LEU A 361 -14.65 4.40 -5.50
N ASP A 362 -15.33 3.34 -5.06
CA ASP A 362 -16.36 3.41 -4.01
C ASP A 362 -15.77 3.91 -2.69
N ASP A 363 -14.54 3.50 -2.37
CA ASP A 363 -13.80 3.99 -1.21
C ASP A 363 -13.48 5.50 -1.25
N LEU A 364 -13.53 6.13 -2.42
CA LEU A 364 -13.30 7.57 -2.63
C LEU A 364 -14.59 8.41 -2.71
N GLU A 365 -15.77 7.78 -2.77
CA GLU A 365 -17.04 8.50 -2.97
C GLU A 365 -17.61 9.14 -1.67
N ASP A 366 -16.84 9.15 -0.59
CA ASP A 366 -17.31 9.75 0.65
C ASP A 366 -17.32 11.28 0.58
N LYS A 367 -18.50 11.83 0.86
CA LYS A 367 -18.78 13.26 0.78
C LYS A 367 -18.14 14.04 1.92
N ASP A 368 -17.69 13.35 2.97
CA ASP A 368 -17.04 13.95 4.12
C ASP A 368 -15.52 14.06 3.96
N ASP A 369 -14.92 13.52 2.89
CA ASP A 369 -13.49 13.65 2.64
C ASP A 369 -13.11 15.12 2.31
N THR A 370 -12.10 15.62 3.03
CA THR A 370 -11.50 16.93 2.78
C THR A 370 -10.73 16.95 1.46
N GLN A 371 -10.52 18.13 0.87
CA GLN A 371 -9.70 18.29 -0.36
C GLN A 371 -8.32 17.64 -0.22
N ARG A 372 -7.70 17.66 0.96
CA ARG A 372 -6.41 17.01 1.21
C ARG A 372 -6.49 15.49 1.26
N GLN A 373 -7.57 14.94 1.82
CA GLN A 373 -7.84 13.50 1.75
C GLN A 373 -8.07 13.06 0.30
N ILE A 374 -8.86 13.82 -0.47
CA ILE A 374 -9.08 13.55 -1.89
C ILE A 374 -7.74 13.54 -2.63
N ALA A 375 -6.89 14.54 -2.41
CA ALA A 375 -5.56 14.57 -3.02
C ALA A 375 -4.73 13.32 -2.71
N LEU A 376 -4.63 12.96 -1.43
CA LEU A 376 -3.85 11.82 -0.98
C LEU A 376 -4.38 10.50 -1.55
N TRP A 377 -5.68 10.24 -1.39
CA TRP A 377 -6.24 8.94 -1.75
C TRP A 377 -6.42 8.77 -3.26
N CYS A 378 -6.73 9.84 -4.01
CA CYS A 378 -6.79 9.76 -5.46
C CYS A 378 -5.41 9.45 -6.07
N ASP A 379 -4.32 10.07 -5.60
CA ASP A 379 -2.97 9.72 -6.08
C ASP A 379 -2.65 8.25 -5.77
N ARG A 380 -2.86 7.82 -4.52
CA ARG A 380 -2.56 6.44 -4.08
C ARG A 380 -3.38 5.40 -4.83
N TYR A 381 -4.65 5.68 -5.11
CA TYR A 381 -5.51 4.73 -5.80
C TYR A 381 -5.25 4.73 -7.31
N ALA A 382 -4.84 5.85 -7.90
CA ALA A 382 -4.37 5.86 -9.29
C ALA A 382 -3.14 4.95 -9.46
N ASP A 383 -2.17 5.06 -8.56
CA ASP A 383 -0.98 4.20 -8.59
C ASP A 383 -1.35 2.73 -8.39
N LYS A 384 -2.31 2.42 -7.51
CA LYS A 384 -2.81 1.05 -7.35
C LYS A 384 -3.45 0.48 -8.62
N ILE A 385 -4.30 1.26 -9.29
CA ILE A 385 -4.96 0.83 -10.52
C ILE A 385 -3.93 0.52 -11.62
N ASP A 386 -2.89 1.34 -11.73
CA ASP A 386 -1.83 1.13 -12.73
C ASP A 386 -1.04 -0.16 -12.51
N HIS A 387 -0.97 -0.66 -11.28
CA HIS A 387 -0.29 -1.92 -10.96
C HIS A 387 -1.22 -3.14 -10.93
N LEU A 388 -2.52 -3.01 -11.23
CA LEU A 388 -3.43 -4.16 -11.26
C LEU A 388 -3.02 -5.17 -12.35
N PRO A 389 -3.21 -6.50 -12.13
CA PRO A 389 -2.91 -7.52 -13.13
C PRO A 389 -3.74 -7.35 -14.40
N ILE A 390 -3.08 -7.16 -15.55
CA ILE A 390 -3.76 -6.98 -16.86
C ILE A 390 -3.81 -8.26 -17.71
N LEU A 391 -3.14 -9.33 -17.27
CA LEU A 391 -3.04 -10.59 -18.02
C LEU A 391 -4.44 -11.23 -18.18
N GLY A 392 -4.84 -11.48 -19.43
CA GLY A 392 -6.14 -12.10 -19.73
C GLY A 392 -7.35 -11.18 -19.48
N VAL A 393 -7.14 -9.88 -19.26
CA VAL A 393 -8.20 -8.88 -19.08
C VAL A 393 -8.64 -8.33 -20.44
N ASP A 394 -9.94 -8.07 -20.61
CA ASP A 394 -10.48 -7.41 -21.81
C ASP A 394 -9.79 -6.04 -22.01
N PRO A 395 -9.21 -5.75 -23.19
CA PRO A 395 -8.53 -4.48 -23.45
C PRO A 395 -9.37 -3.23 -23.15
N GLU A 396 -10.70 -3.26 -23.37
CA GLU A 396 -11.57 -2.12 -23.06
C GLU A 396 -11.66 -1.84 -21.55
N VAL A 397 -11.50 -2.88 -20.73
CA VAL A 397 -11.48 -2.77 -19.26
C VAL A 397 -10.14 -2.27 -18.76
N VAL A 398 -9.04 -2.69 -19.38
CA VAL A 398 -7.70 -2.13 -19.12
C VAL A 398 -7.67 -0.64 -19.48
N ASP A 399 -8.21 -0.26 -20.64
CA ASP A 399 -8.31 1.14 -21.06
C ASP A 399 -9.19 1.97 -20.12
N PHE A 400 -10.28 1.39 -19.61
CA PHE A 400 -11.11 2.02 -18.59
C PHE A 400 -10.30 2.29 -17.31
N GLY A 401 -9.60 1.28 -16.78
CA GLY A 401 -8.72 1.44 -15.61
C GLY A 401 -7.70 2.58 -15.79
N ALA A 402 -7.02 2.62 -16.94
CA ALA A 402 -6.06 3.69 -17.24
C ALA A 402 -6.69 5.09 -17.27
N LYS A 403 -7.89 5.24 -17.85
CA LYS A 403 -8.64 6.51 -17.84
C LYS A 403 -9.02 6.93 -16.42
N ILE A 404 -9.41 5.97 -15.59
CA ILE A 404 -9.72 6.22 -14.18
C ILE A 404 -8.46 6.70 -13.44
N SER A 405 -7.32 6.02 -13.57
CA SER A 405 -6.06 6.46 -12.94
C SER A 405 -5.68 7.89 -13.32
N ILE A 406 -5.77 8.25 -14.60
CA ILE A 406 -5.50 9.61 -15.10
C ILE A 406 -6.48 10.61 -14.47
N THR A 407 -7.76 10.25 -14.39
CA THR A 407 -8.80 11.09 -13.82
C THR A 407 -8.56 11.33 -12.32
N LEU A 408 -8.17 10.30 -11.58
CA LEU A 408 -7.81 10.39 -10.16
C LEU A 408 -6.58 11.29 -9.96
N ARG A 409 -5.52 11.15 -10.76
CA ARG A 409 -4.36 12.06 -10.69
C ARG A 409 -4.72 13.51 -10.98
N ASN A 410 -5.60 13.74 -11.95
CA ASN A 410 -6.13 15.09 -12.23
C ASN A 410 -6.92 15.63 -11.04
N LEU A 411 -7.78 14.83 -10.43
CA LEU A 411 -8.50 15.22 -9.21
C LEU A 411 -7.51 15.55 -8.08
N ALA A 412 -6.47 14.77 -7.89
CA ALA A 412 -5.45 15.02 -6.89
C ALA A 412 -4.66 16.30 -7.14
N ALA A 413 -4.24 16.55 -8.38
CA ALA A 413 -3.55 17.79 -8.77
C ALA A 413 -4.45 19.03 -8.55
N SER A 414 -5.72 18.95 -8.94
CA SER A 414 -6.72 19.99 -8.68
C SER A 414 -6.90 20.23 -7.17
N ALA A 415 -6.97 19.14 -6.41
CA ALA A 415 -7.09 19.17 -4.95
C ALA A 415 -5.84 19.77 -4.27
N LYS A 416 -4.65 19.64 -4.86
CA LYS A 416 -3.41 20.30 -4.44
C LYS A 416 -3.34 21.79 -4.84
N GLY A 417 -4.36 22.32 -5.52
CA GLY A 417 -4.41 23.72 -5.97
C GLY A 417 -3.66 24.00 -7.27
N VAL A 418 -3.27 22.96 -8.01
CA VAL A 418 -2.66 23.11 -9.34
C VAL A 418 -3.76 23.50 -10.33
N LYS A 419 -3.61 24.65 -10.98
CA LYS A 419 -4.52 25.07 -12.07
C LYS A 419 -4.34 24.13 -13.25
N LEU A 420 -5.23 23.15 -13.40
CA LEU A 420 -5.29 22.31 -14.59
C LEU A 420 -5.73 23.16 -15.79
N ASN A 421 -4.86 23.31 -16.78
CA ASN A 421 -5.27 23.76 -18.11
C ASN A 421 -5.92 22.56 -18.84
N ILE A 422 -7.19 22.27 -18.54
CA ILE A 422 -7.99 21.23 -19.23
C ILE A 422 -8.43 21.71 -20.64
N ALA A 423 -7.98 22.88 -21.08
CA ALA A 423 -8.28 23.44 -22.40
C ALA A 423 -7.04 23.50 -23.30
N ALA A 424 -6.35 22.38 -23.52
CA ALA A 424 -5.29 22.32 -24.52
C ALA A 424 -5.02 20.89 -25.03
N ARG A 425 -5.99 20.31 -25.78
CA ARG A 425 -5.74 19.51 -27.00
C ARG A 425 -7.06 19.01 -27.57
N GLY A 426 -7.65 19.87 -28.39
CA GLY A 426 -8.86 19.62 -29.15
C GLY A 426 -9.14 20.81 -30.06
N THR A 427 -8.14 21.30 -30.78
CA THR A 427 -8.38 22.30 -31.84
C THR A 427 -8.83 21.56 -33.09
N THR A 428 -10.15 21.39 -33.25
CA THR A 428 -10.92 22.00 -34.35
C THR A 428 -12.39 21.52 -34.28
N GLU A 429 -13.29 22.51 -34.30
CA GLU A 429 -14.70 22.48 -34.66
C GLU A 429 -15.79 22.37 -33.56
N ALA A 430 -16.79 23.24 -33.78
CA ALA A 430 -18.07 23.41 -33.10
C ALA A 430 -18.09 24.12 -31.73
N ALA A 431 -18.06 25.45 -31.82
CA ALA A 431 -18.85 26.29 -30.93
C ALA A 431 -20.33 25.91 -31.03
N GLN A 432 -20.90 25.35 -29.96
CA GLN A 432 -22.29 25.55 -29.54
C GLN A 432 -22.45 25.00 -28.11
N GLY A 433 -23.20 25.74 -27.28
CA GLY A 433 -23.24 25.62 -25.83
C GLY A 433 -23.38 24.20 -25.28
N GLY A 434 -22.40 23.81 -24.48
CA GLY A 434 -22.40 22.60 -23.67
C GLY A 434 -21.05 22.52 -22.97
N THR A 435 -21.01 22.77 -21.66
CA THR A 435 -19.85 22.46 -20.81
C THR A 435 -19.77 20.94 -20.65
N GLY A 436 -19.40 20.25 -21.72
CA GLY A 436 -19.21 18.80 -21.78
C GLY A 436 -17.73 18.48 -21.66
N PHE A 437 -17.39 17.67 -20.65
CA PHE A 437 -16.07 17.07 -20.52
C PHE A 437 -15.89 16.04 -21.66
N GLY A 438 -15.02 16.34 -22.61
CA GLY A 438 -14.56 15.37 -23.61
C GLY A 438 -13.35 14.62 -23.05
N VAL A 439 -13.55 13.39 -22.58
CA VAL A 439 -12.45 12.46 -22.28
C VAL A 439 -11.94 11.94 -23.63
N GLY A 440 -10.87 12.55 -24.14
CA GLY A 440 -10.26 12.17 -25.41
C GLY A 440 -9.61 10.78 -25.34
N ALA A 441 -9.95 9.91 -26.26
CA ALA A 441 -9.34 8.59 -26.42
C ALA A 441 -7.84 8.72 -26.70
N VAL A 442 -7.02 8.01 -25.91
CA VAL A 442 -5.59 7.82 -26.18
C VAL A 442 -5.38 6.34 -26.42
N GLY A 443 -4.99 5.98 -27.65
CA GLY A 443 -4.69 4.60 -28.02
C GLY A 443 -3.38 4.13 -27.41
N TYR A 444 -3.39 2.89 -26.93
CA TYR A 444 -2.20 2.15 -26.53
C TYR A 444 -1.23 2.01 -27.71
N GLY A 445 -0.14 2.77 -27.69
CA GLY A 445 1.00 2.61 -28.58
C GLY A 445 2.08 1.79 -27.88
N ALA A 446 2.53 0.71 -28.53
CA ALA A 446 3.57 -0.17 -28.05
C ALA A 446 4.91 0.56 -27.81
N TYR A 447 5.59 0.17 -26.74
CA TYR A 447 6.97 0.49 -26.34
C TYR A 447 7.25 1.88 -25.73
N GLY A 448 7.54 1.85 -24.42
CA GLY A 448 8.61 2.61 -23.75
C GLY A 448 8.60 4.14 -23.92
N GLY A 449 7.97 4.85 -22.98
CA GLY A 449 8.01 6.30 -22.93
C GLY A 449 7.99 6.83 -21.50
N TYR A 450 9.17 7.21 -21.00
CA TYR A 450 9.36 7.99 -19.78
C TYR A 450 8.65 9.34 -19.91
N TYR A 451 7.60 9.59 -19.12
CA TYR A 451 6.88 10.87 -19.09
C TYR A 451 7.44 11.78 -17.99
N GLY A 452 8.44 12.59 -18.33
CA GLY A 452 8.92 13.66 -17.46
C GLY A 452 7.97 14.87 -17.47
N TYR A 453 7.39 15.20 -16.32
CA TYR A 453 6.64 16.45 -16.12
C TYR A 453 7.48 17.48 -15.37
N GLY A 454 7.76 18.60 -16.04
CA GLY A 454 8.45 19.76 -15.44
C GLY A 454 7.49 20.61 -14.62
N TYR A 455 7.78 20.75 -13.32
CA TYR A 455 7.05 21.62 -12.39
C TYR A 455 7.44 23.09 -12.60
N GLY A 456 6.52 23.90 -13.12
CA GLY A 456 6.62 25.36 -13.09
C GLY A 456 5.76 25.94 -11.97
N MET A 457 6.36 26.28 -10.83
CA MET A 457 5.68 27.07 -9.79
C MET A 457 5.65 28.55 -10.20
N SER A 458 4.46 29.16 -10.29
CA SER A 458 4.32 30.61 -10.20
C SER A 458 3.90 30.99 -8.77
N ILE A 459 4.78 31.72 -8.08
CA ILE A 459 4.52 32.27 -6.75
C ILE A 459 3.93 33.67 -6.93
N GLU A 460 2.64 33.83 -6.65
CA GLU A 460 2.01 35.14 -6.49
C GLU A 460 1.64 35.37 -5.02
N GLY A 461 2.10 36.50 -4.47
CA GLY A 461 2.13 36.76 -3.05
C GLY A 461 0.84 37.31 -2.44
N GLY A 462 0.67 37.01 -1.14
CA GLY A 462 0.11 37.92 -0.13
C GLY A 462 -1.39 38.23 -0.19
N THR A 463 -2.25 37.29 0.19
CA THR A 463 -3.68 37.52 0.44
C THR A 463 -4.05 37.42 1.93
N SER A 464 -4.83 38.41 2.40
CA SER A 464 -5.35 38.52 3.77
C SER A 464 -6.19 37.30 4.21
N LYS A 465 -6.15 36.91 5.50
CA LYS A 465 -6.85 35.76 6.13
C LYS A 465 -8.34 35.63 5.75
N VAL A 466 -9.05 36.74 5.54
CA VAL A 466 -10.48 36.74 5.14
C VAL A 466 -10.66 36.44 3.66
N ALA A 467 -9.70 36.86 2.82
CA ALA A 467 -9.66 36.51 1.41
C ALA A 467 -9.26 35.05 1.22
N MET A 468 -8.27 34.54 1.96
CA MET A 468 -7.85 33.13 1.92
C MET A 468 -9.00 32.20 2.32
N ASN A 469 -9.68 32.45 3.45
CA ASN A 469 -10.82 31.63 3.86
C ASN A 469 -12.02 31.70 2.89
N ARG A 470 -12.20 32.81 2.17
CA ARG A 470 -13.23 32.94 1.11
C ARG A 470 -12.80 32.23 -0.18
N ILE A 471 -11.53 32.32 -0.56
CA ILE A 471 -10.94 31.63 -1.71
C ILE A 471 -10.98 30.12 -1.47
N THR A 472 -10.50 29.62 -0.32
CA THR A 472 -10.59 28.20 0.06
C THR A 472 -12.04 27.72 0.11
N ARG A 473 -12.99 28.50 0.63
CA ARG A 473 -14.42 28.10 0.59
C ARG A 473 -14.98 28.08 -0.84
N GLN A 474 -14.60 29.03 -1.70
CA GLN A 474 -15.05 29.06 -3.10
C GLN A 474 -14.39 27.98 -3.95
N GLU A 475 -13.12 27.67 -3.71
CA GLU A 475 -12.38 26.57 -4.30
C GLU A 475 -12.92 25.23 -3.82
N ASN A 476 -13.25 25.08 -2.53
CA ASN A 476 -13.90 23.87 -2.01
C ASN A 476 -15.27 23.63 -2.66
N ILE A 477 -16.11 24.66 -2.82
CA ILE A 477 -17.43 24.51 -3.48
C ILE A 477 -17.26 24.13 -4.96
N LYS A 478 -16.28 24.74 -5.66
CA LYS A 478 -15.97 24.39 -7.05
C LYS A 478 -15.41 22.97 -7.16
N ALA A 479 -14.47 22.59 -6.32
CA ALA A 479 -13.86 21.27 -6.28
C ALA A 479 -14.90 20.18 -5.96
N ILE A 480 -15.79 20.38 -4.98
CA ILE A 480 -16.87 19.43 -4.65
C ILE A 480 -17.87 19.29 -5.81
N SER A 481 -18.24 20.41 -6.46
CA SER A 481 -19.12 20.37 -7.63
C SER A 481 -18.47 19.67 -8.84
N GLN A 482 -17.17 19.89 -9.05
CA GLN A 482 -16.38 19.27 -10.11
C GLN A 482 -16.17 17.79 -9.84
N GLN A 483 -15.87 17.41 -8.60
CA GLN A 483 -15.71 16.05 -8.15
C GLN A 483 -17.01 15.26 -8.34
N SER A 484 -18.16 15.83 -7.95
CA SER A 484 -19.48 15.19 -8.16
C SER A 484 -19.78 14.96 -9.66
N GLN A 485 -19.39 15.89 -10.53
CA GLN A 485 -19.56 15.75 -11.97
C GLN A 485 -18.61 14.69 -12.56
N VAL A 486 -17.35 14.67 -12.14
CA VAL A 486 -16.36 13.67 -12.56
C VAL A 486 -16.79 12.26 -12.12
N TRP A 487 -17.29 12.10 -10.89
CA TRP A 487 -17.87 10.84 -10.42
C TRP A 487 -19.06 10.38 -11.27
N ALA A 488 -19.98 11.29 -11.60
CA ALA A 488 -21.13 10.95 -12.44
C ALA A 488 -20.72 10.48 -13.84
N VAL A 489 -19.67 11.08 -14.42
CA VAL A 489 -19.10 10.65 -15.71
C VAL A 489 -18.48 9.26 -15.58
N MET A 490 -17.63 9.02 -14.57
CA MET A 490 -17.00 7.71 -14.37
C MET A 490 -18.04 6.59 -14.17
N LYS A 491 -19.08 6.82 -13.37
CA LYS A 491 -20.20 5.87 -13.19
C LYS A 491 -20.97 5.60 -14.48
N THR A 492 -21.12 6.62 -15.34
CA THR A 492 -21.80 6.47 -16.62
C THR A 492 -20.95 5.64 -17.60
N GLU A 493 -19.65 5.92 -17.67
CA GLU A 493 -18.71 5.13 -18.48
C GLU A 493 -18.66 3.67 -18.04
N GLU A 494 -18.60 3.43 -16.73
CA GLU A 494 -18.65 2.10 -16.13
C GLU A 494 -19.93 1.35 -16.49
N ALA A 495 -21.10 1.96 -16.31
CA ALA A 495 -22.38 1.33 -16.64
C ALA A 495 -22.49 0.96 -18.13
N ASN A 496 -21.95 1.82 -19.01
CA ASN A 496 -21.89 1.53 -20.44
C ASN A 496 -20.92 0.38 -20.76
N LEU A 497 -19.77 0.34 -20.08
CA LEU A 497 -18.78 -0.72 -20.21
C LEU A 497 -19.36 -2.07 -19.77
N ARG A 498 -19.97 -2.15 -18.58
CA ARG A 498 -20.63 -3.36 -18.05
C ARG A 498 -21.70 -3.89 -19.01
N ARG A 499 -22.50 -2.99 -19.60
CA ARG A 499 -23.49 -3.36 -20.62
C ARG A 499 -22.84 -3.99 -21.85
N THR A 500 -21.77 -3.39 -22.36
CA THR A 500 -21.04 -3.89 -23.52
C THR A 500 -20.40 -5.25 -23.24
N LEU A 501 -19.75 -5.41 -22.09
CA LEU A 501 -19.14 -6.68 -21.67
C LEU A 501 -20.20 -7.77 -21.46
N THR A 502 -21.33 -7.45 -20.84
CA THR A 502 -22.43 -8.39 -20.63
C THR A 502 -22.99 -8.88 -21.96
N GLN A 503 -23.13 -8.00 -22.94
CA GLN A 503 -23.55 -8.37 -24.30
C GLN A 503 -22.49 -9.21 -25.02
N ARG A 504 -21.20 -8.90 -24.84
CA ARG A 504 -20.07 -9.57 -25.50
C ARG A 504 -19.86 -11.00 -24.98
N TYR A 505 -19.93 -11.18 -23.67
CA TYR A 505 -19.57 -12.43 -23.01
C TYR A 505 -20.75 -13.27 -22.53
N GLY A 506 -21.98 -12.72 -22.57
CA GLY A 506 -23.19 -13.44 -22.17
C GLY A 506 -23.27 -13.74 -20.66
N VAL A 507 -22.47 -13.06 -19.86
CA VAL A 507 -22.39 -13.16 -18.40
C VAL A 507 -22.53 -11.76 -17.81
N GLU A 508 -23.17 -11.64 -16.65
CA GLU A 508 -23.34 -10.35 -15.98
C GLU A 508 -22.01 -9.85 -15.42
N PHE A 509 -21.62 -8.65 -15.85
CA PHE A 509 -20.48 -7.90 -15.32
C PHE A 509 -20.96 -6.84 -14.35
#